data_AF-G4HIZ1-F1
#
_entry.id   AF-G4HIZ1-F1
#
_cell.length_a   1.000
_cell.length_b   1.000
_cell.length_c   1.000
_cell.angle_alpha   90.00
_cell.angle_beta   90.00
_cell.angle_gamma   90.00
#
_symmetry.space_group_name_H-M   'P 1'
#
loop_
_entity.id
_entity.type
_entity.pdbx_description
1 polymer ?
#
loop_
_entity_poly.entity_id
_entity_poly.type
_entity_poly.pdbx_seq_one_letter_code
_entity_poly.pdbx_strand_id
1 'polypeptide(L)'
;MRKKTRNILISFSVLTLIIFSIFLISQNITNDRDSKMKLESIVGNSVFEVWNFYHDLGNLQDLDGKSIQEINNRLYRVEVYSKVIDSGVSTELLVPIANKMNSKISAISSNYNETGEISEADQEIFNQLSQDAREISELITEIYYQNNIHQEGKIKLNITNYEELTKFKVGIAG
;
A
#
# COMPACT_ATOMS: atom_id res chain seq x y z
N MET A 1 32.45 57.65 17.54
CA MET A 1 31.95 56.95 16.32
C MET A 1 32.05 55.42 16.38
N ARG A 2 33.15 54.79 16.83
CA ARG A 2 33.34 53.32 16.87
C ARG A 2 32.24 52.47 17.55
N LYS A 3 31.62 52.94 18.65
CA LYS A 3 30.55 52.19 19.35
C LYS A 3 29.24 52.11 18.54
N LYS A 4 28.86 53.19 17.84
CA LYS A 4 27.64 53.23 17.01
C LYS A 4 27.77 52.30 15.80
N THR A 5 28.91 52.33 15.11
CA THR A 5 29.18 51.43 13.97
C THR A 5 29.22 49.96 14.38
N ARG A 6 29.77 49.63 15.57
CA ARG A 6 29.75 48.26 16.10
C ARG A 6 28.32 47.76 16.39
N ASN A 7 27.47 48.61 16.98
CA ASN A 7 26.08 48.23 17.27
C ASN A 7 25.25 48.05 16.00
N ILE A 8 25.50 48.87 14.96
CA ILE A 8 24.86 48.72 13.65
C ILE A 8 25.28 47.40 12.98
N LEU A 9 26.58 47.06 13.03
CA LEU A 9 27.10 45.81 12.49
C LEU A 9 26.50 44.59 13.19
N ILE A 10 26.42 44.60 14.53
CA ILE A 10 25.79 43.52 15.31
C ILE A 10 24.31 43.40 14.95
N SER A 11 23.59 44.53 14.87
CA SER A 11 22.17 44.53 14.49
C SER A 11 21.96 43.96 13.09
N PHE A 12 22.85 44.27 12.14
CA PHE A 12 22.78 43.74 10.78
C PHE A 12 23.11 42.24 10.73
N SER A 13 24.10 41.78 11.50
CA SER A 13 24.43 40.35 11.63
C SER A 13 23.28 39.54 12.24
N VAL A 14 22.58 40.07 13.25
CA VAL A 14 21.41 39.40 13.82
C VAL A 14 20.26 39.37 12.81
N LEU A 15 20.01 40.48 12.10
CA LEU A 15 18.95 40.53 11.09
C LEU A 15 19.18 39.55 9.93
N THR A 16 20.43 39.45 9.46
CA THR A 16 20.80 38.51 8.38
C THR A 16 20.67 37.05 8.82
N LEU A 17 21.03 36.71 10.06
CA LEU A 17 20.81 35.38 10.61
C LEU A 17 19.32 35.02 10.66
N ILE A 18 18.46 35.94 11.10
CA ILE A 18 17.01 35.72 11.15
C ILE A 18 16.45 35.45 9.75
N ILE A 19 16.82 36.28 8.76
CA ILE A 19 16.38 36.10 7.36
C ILE A 19 16.84 34.75 6.81
N PHE A 20 18.09 34.37 7.09
CA PHE A 20 18.64 33.09 6.64
C PHE A 20 17.92 31.90 7.29
N SER A 21 17.62 31.96 8.59
CA SER A 21 16.83 30.93 9.28
C SER A 21 15.42 30.80 8.70
N ILE A 22 14.73 31.91 8.42
CA ILE A 22 13.40 31.89 7.79
C ILE A 22 13.48 31.23 6.41
N PHE A 23 14.49 31.57 5.61
CA PHE A 23 14.71 30.97 4.29
C PHE A 23 14.92 29.45 4.36
N LEU A 24 15.77 28.98 5.29
CA LEU A 24 16.00 27.55 5.50
C LEU A 24 14.72 26.81 5.93
N ILE A 25 13.94 27.39 6.84
CA ILE A 25 12.66 26.82 7.28
C ILE A 25 11.69 26.73 6.10
N SER A 26 11.57 27.79 5.29
CA SER A 26 10.69 27.81 4.12
C SER A 26 11.07 26.78 3.06
N GLN A 27 12.38 26.58 2.82
CA GLN A 27 12.85 25.51 1.93
C GLN A 27 12.51 24.12 2.47
N ASN A 28 12.78 23.85 3.75
CA ASN A 28 12.46 22.56 4.36
C ASN A 28 10.95 22.26 4.26
N ILE A 29 10.08 23.22 4.59
CA ILE A 29 8.62 23.05 4.47
C ILE A 29 8.21 22.72 3.03
N THR A 30 8.81 23.38 2.05
CA THR A 30 8.51 23.15 0.63
C THR A 30 8.97 21.76 0.19
N ASN A 31 10.17 21.36 0.59
CA ASN A 31 10.74 20.04 0.29
C ASN A 31 9.95 18.92 0.96
N ASP A 32 9.50 19.11 2.20
CA ASP A 32 8.67 18.15 2.92
C ASP A 32 7.31 17.97 2.24
N ARG A 33 6.71 19.08 1.78
CA ARG A 33 5.45 19.02 1.02
C ARG A 33 5.60 18.27 -0.30
N ASP A 34 6.65 18.57 -1.07
CA ASP A 34 6.91 17.89 -2.35
C ASP A 34 7.21 16.39 -2.15
N SER A 35 8.01 16.06 -1.13
CA SER A 35 8.30 14.67 -0.75
C SER A 35 7.05 13.92 -0.33
N LYS A 36 6.17 14.56 0.46
CA LYS A 36 4.88 14.00 0.86
C LYS A 36 3.99 13.73 -0.35
N MET A 37 3.86 14.69 -1.28
CA MET A 37 3.04 14.50 -2.48
C MET A 37 3.56 13.36 -3.36
N LYS A 38 4.88 13.24 -3.52
CA LYS A 38 5.50 12.12 -4.24
C LYS A 38 5.22 10.79 -3.56
N LEU A 39 5.37 10.72 -2.23
CA LEU A 39 5.06 9.52 -1.46
C LEU A 39 3.58 9.15 -1.58
N GLU A 40 2.67 10.11 -1.44
CA GLU A 40 1.23 9.91 -1.62
C GLU A 40 0.92 9.36 -3.02
N SER A 41 1.59 9.84 -4.05
CA SER A 41 1.42 9.34 -5.43
C SER A 41 1.95 7.91 -5.60
N ILE A 42 3.15 7.60 -5.08
CA ILE A 42 3.76 6.26 -5.19
C ILE A 42 2.94 5.23 -4.42
N VAL A 43 2.61 5.54 -3.16
CA VAL A 43 1.80 4.66 -2.31
C VAL A 43 0.39 4.58 -2.88
N GLY A 44 -0.20 5.68 -3.33
CA GLY A 44 -1.55 5.70 -3.91
C GLY A 44 -1.69 4.83 -5.15
N ASN A 45 -0.72 4.89 -6.06
CA ASN A 45 -0.68 3.98 -7.21
C ASN A 45 -0.57 2.51 -6.75
N SER A 46 0.30 2.25 -5.76
CA SER A 46 0.48 0.90 -5.23
C SER A 46 -0.80 0.37 -4.58
N VAL A 47 -1.50 1.19 -3.79
CA VAL A 47 -2.80 0.85 -3.19
C VAL A 47 -3.83 0.52 -4.27
N PHE A 48 -3.89 1.33 -5.34
CA PHE A 48 -4.80 1.08 -6.46
C PHE A 48 -4.53 -0.26 -7.15
N GLU A 49 -3.27 -0.60 -7.43
CA GLU A 49 -2.89 -1.86 -8.06
C GLU A 49 -3.25 -3.08 -7.19
N VAL A 50 -3.00 -2.99 -5.88
CA VAL A 50 -3.36 -4.04 -4.93
C VAL A 50 -4.88 -4.17 -4.81
N TRP A 51 -5.59 -3.04 -4.67
CA TRP A 51 -7.05 -3.01 -4.64
C TRP A 51 -7.65 -3.64 -5.89
N ASN A 52 -7.16 -3.25 -7.07
CA ASN A 52 -7.67 -3.72 -8.36
C ASN A 52 -7.46 -5.24 -8.52
N PHE A 53 -6.32 -5.77 -8.07
CA PHE A 53 -6.12 -7.22 -8.04
C PHE A 53 -7.15 -7.94 -7.17
N TYR A 54 -7.36 -7.48 -5.94
CA TYR A 54 -8.31 -8.14 -5.03
C TYR A 54 -9.76 -8.00 -5.51
N HIS A 55 -10.11 -6.84 -6.08
CA HIS A 55 -11.42 -6.63 -6.69
C HIS A 55 -11.65 -7.59 -7.88
N ASP A 56 -10.68 -7.70 -8.79
CA ASP A 56 -10.76 -8.60 -9.95
C ASP A 56 -10.84 -10.07 -9.52
N LEU A 57 -9.96 -10.49 -8.59
CA LEU A 57 -9.95 -11.85 -8.06
C LEU A 57 -11.28 -12.17 -7.37
N GLY A 58 -11.81 -11.24 -6.59
CA GLY A 58 -13.10 -11.40 -5.95
C GLY A 58 -14.25 -11.57 -6.94
N ASN A 59 -14.18 -10.95 -8.10
CA ASN A 59 -15.23 -11.03 -9.14
C ASN A 59 -15.03 -12.18 -10.13
N LEU A 60 -13.95 -12.94 -10.02
CA LEU A 60 -13.67 -14.07 -10.89
C LEU A 60 -14.63 -15.23 -10.57
N GLN A 61 -15.36 -15.71 -11.57
CA GLN A 61 -16.41 -16.73 -11.40
C GLN A 61 -15.87 -18.15 -11.55
N ASP A 62 -15.01 -18.37 -12.55
CA ASP A 62 -14.55 -19.70 -12.91
C ASP A 62 -13.03 -19.81 -12.75
N LEU A 63 -12.60 -20.95 -12.23
CA LEU A 63 -11.20 -21.34 -12.17
C LEU A 63 -10.90 -22.30 -13.33
N ASP A 64 -9.89 -21.96 -14.11
CA ASP A 64 -9.35 -22.75 -15.20
C ASP A 64 -7.83 -22.60 -15.26
N GLY A 65 -7.15 -23.41 -16.09
CA GLY A 65 -5.68 -23.35 -16.19
C GLY A 65 -5.14 -21.97 -16.57
N LYS A 66 -5.90 -21.18 -17.35
CA LYS A 66 -5.47 -19.84 -17.79
C LYS A 66 -5.57 -18.82 -16.66
N SER A 67 -6.68 -18.83 -15.93
CA SER A 67 -6.91 -17.96 -14.78
C SER A 67 -5.95 -18.30 -13.63
N ILE A 68 -5.65 -19.58 -13.37
CA ILE A 68 -4.60 -19.97 -12.41
C ILE A 68 -3.28 -19.28 -12.76
N GLN A 69 -2.84 -19.36 -14.02
CA GLN A 69 -1.60 -18.74 -14.47
C GLN A 69 -1.65 -17.21 -14.36
N GLU A 70 -2.78 -16.59 -14.72
CA GLU A 70 -2.96 -15.14 -14.64
C GLU A 70 -2.90 -14.64 -13.19
N ILE A 71 -3.58 -15.31 -12.26
CA ILE A 71 -3.58 -14.97 -10.84
C ILE A 71 -2.14 -15.07 -10.30
N ASN A 72 -1.45 -16.18 -10.57
CA ASN A 72 -0.05 -16.37 -10.15
C ASN A 72 0.86 -15.24 -10.64
N ASN A 73 0.76 -14.87 -11.92
CA ASN A 73 1.57 -13.80 -12.51
C ASN A 73 1.26 -12.42 -11.92
N ARG A 74 0.01 -12.18 -11.48
CA ARG A 74 -0.38 -10.91 -10.87
C ARG A 74 0.04 -10.83 -9.40
N LEU A 75 0.06 -11.94 -8.66
CA LEU A 75 0.41 -11.95 -7.23
C LEU A 75 1.83 -11.49 -6.92
N TYR A 76 2.80 -11.78 -7.80
CA TYR A 76 4.15 -11.23 -7.64
C TYR A 76 4.15 -9.68 -7.64
N ARG A 77 3.35 -9.07 -8.51
CA ARG A 77 3.21 -7.61 -8.56
C ARG A 77 2.50 -7.08 -7.31
N VAL A 78 1.49 -7.80 -6.84
CA VAL A 78 0.77 -7.46 -5.59
C VAL A 78 1.71 -7.47 -4.40
N GLU A 79 2.60 -8.45 -4.28
CA GLU A 79 3.61 -8.49 -3.21
C GLU A 79 4.54 -7.27 -3.27
N VAL A 80 5.03 -6.92 -4.46
CA VAL A 80 5.90 -5.74 -4.66
C VAL A 80 5.18 -4.45 -4.27
N TYR A 81 3.96 -4.24 -4.74
CA TYR A 81 3.18 -3.05 -4.37
C TYR A 81 2.82 -3.04 -2.89
N SER A 82 2.54 -4.20 -2.30
CA SER A 82 2.30 -4.34 -0.85
C SER A 82 3.51 -3.88 -0.04
N LYS A 83 4.74 -4.21 -0.46
CA LYS A 83 5.97 -3.73 0.20
C LYS A 83 6.08 -2.21 0.17
N VAL A 84 5.71 -1.59 -0.95
CA VAL A 84 5.70 -0.13 -1.10
C VAL A 84 4.67 0.49 -0.16
N ILE A 85 3.47 -0.09 -0.07
CA ILE A 85 2.41 0.39 0.82
C ILE A 85 2.83 0.25 2.27
N ASP A 86 3.19 -0.97 2.70
CA ASP A 86 3.57 -1.28 4.08
C ASP A 86 4.72 -0.38 4.56
N SER A 87 5.70 -0.10 3.68
CA SER A 87 6.79 0.85 3.98
C SER A 87 6.28 2.29 4.07
N GLY A 88 5.43 2.70 3.12
CA GLY A 88 4.91 4.06 3.04
C GLY A 88 3.97 4.44 4.20
N VAL A 89 3.24 3.47 4.75
CA VAL A 89 2.36 3.65 5.93
C VAL A 89 2.99 3.14 7.22
N SER A 90 4.24 2.66 7.17
CA SER A 90 4.99 2.13 8.31
C SER A 90 4.25 1.02 9.09
N THR A 91 3.51 0.16 8.39
CA THR A 91 2.73 -0.94 8.99
C THR A 91 2.78 -2.17 8.10
N GLU A 92 3.21 -3.31 8.63
CA GLU A 92 3.37 -4.56 7.86
C GLU A 92 2.08 -5.40 7.84
N LEU A 93 1.22 -5.16 6.84
CA LEU A 93 -0.09 -5.79 6.70
C LEU A 93 -0.25 -6.50 5.37
N LEU A 94 -0.05 -5.81 4.26
CA LEU A 94 -0.43 -6.30 2.95
C LEU A 94 0.55 -7.34 2.42
N VAL A 95 1.83 -7.26 2.77
CA VAL A 95 2.83 -8.27 2.33
C VAL A 95 2.50 -9.66 2.88
N PRO A 96 2.26 -9.85 4.19
CA PRO A 96 1.80 -11.14 4.71
C PRO A 96 0.52 -11.67 4.05
N ILE A 97 -0.45 -10.80 3.74
CA ILE A 97 -1.69 -11.19 3.07
C ILE A 97 -1.39 -11.68 1.65
N ALA A 98 -0.61 -10.93 0.88
CA ALA A 98 -0.19 -11.30 -0.47
C ALA A 98 0.53 -12.66 -0.49
N ASN A 99 1.44 -12.89 0.47
CA ASN A 99 2.16 -14.16 0.59
C ASN A 99 1.22 -15.33 0.86
N LYS A 100 0.20 -15.15 1.70
CA LYS A 100 -0.81 -16.17 1.99
C LYS A 100 -1.64 -16.49 0.74
N MET A 101 -2.12 -15.48 0.04
CA MET A 101 -2.84 -15.68 -1.22
C MET A 101 -1.98 -16.44 -2.24
N ASN A 102 -0.70 -16.06 -2.33
CA ASN A 102 0.28 -16.72 -3.19
C ASN A 102 0.48 -18.20 -2.84
N SER A 103 0.56 -18.54 -1.56
CA SER A 103 0.67 -19.95 -1.14
C SER A 103 -0.55 -20.78 -1.54
N LYS A 104 -1.76 -20.24 -1.39
CA LYS A 104 -3.00 -20.95 -1.73
C LYS A 104 -3.12 -21.18 -3.25
N ILE A 105 -2.86 -20.16 -4.07
CA ILE A 105 -2.92 -20.34 -5.53
C ILE A 105 -1.77 -21.22 -6.05
N SER A 106 -0.59 -21.17 -5.41
CA SER A 106 0.54 -22.01 -5.79
C SER A 106 0.23 -23.49 -5.52
N ALA A 107 -0.50 -23.80 -4.46
CA ALA A 107 -0.99 -25.16 -4.19
C ALA A 107 -1.94 -25.64 -5.30
N ILE A 108 -2.94 -24.82 -5.66
CA ILE A 108 -3.85 -25.11 -6.79
C ILE A 108 -3.06 -25.31 -8.09
N SER A 109 -2.12 -24.42 -8.39
CA SER A 109 -1.31 -24.50 -9.59
C SER A 109 -0.44 -25.75 -9.63
N SER A 110 0.11 -26.19 -8.48
CA SER A 110 0.89 -27.43 -8.39
C SER A 110 0.01 -28.64 -8.69
N ASN A 111 -1.15 -28.74 -8.05
CA ASN A 111 -2.11 -29.82 -8.25
C ASN A 111 -2.56 -29.92 -9.72
N TYR A 112 -2.88 -28.78 -10.34
CA TYR A 112 -3.27 -28.72 -11.75
C TYR A 112 -2.12 -29.12 -12.68
N ASN A 113 -0.89 -28.71 -12.41
CA ASN A 113 0.27 -29.09 -13.22
C ASN A 113 0.61 -30.58 -13.13
N GLU A 114 0.30 -31.22 -12.00
CA GLU A 114 0.53 -32.65 -11.78
C GLU A 114 -0.56 -33.53 -12.41
N THR A 115 -1.83 -33.11 -12.32
CA THR A 115 -2.99 -33.93 -12.70
C THR A 115 -3.63 -33.53 -14.04
N GLY A 116 -3.45 -32.28 -14.47
CA GLY A 116 -4.14 -31.69 -15.62
C GLY A 116 -5.60 -31.31 -15.37
N GLU A 117 -6.10 -31.50 -14.14
CA GLU A 117 -7.50 -31.29 -13.76
C GLU A 117 -7.59 -30.43 -12.50
N ILE A 118 -8.71 -29.73 -12.33
CA ILE A 118 -9.01 -28.95 -11.12
C ILE A 118 -9.88 -29.82 -10.22
N SER A 119 -9.41 -30.08 -9.00
CA SER A 119 -10.16 -30.89 -8.04
C SER A 119 -11.23 -30.07 -7.31
N GLU A 120 -12.19 -30.76 -6.68
CA GLU A 120 -13.18 -30.10 -5.81
C GLU A 120 -12.52 -29.32 -4.66
N ALA A 121 -11.41 -29.83 -4.12
CA ALA A 121 -10.64 -29.16 -3.08
C ALA A 121 -9.97 -27.87 -3.59
N ASP A 122 -9.46 -27.88 -4.83
CA ASP A 122 -8.89 -26.68 -5.46
C ASP A 122 -9.97 -25.61 -5.67
N GLN A 123 -11.16 -26.03 -6.10
CA GLN A 123 -12.30 -25.14 -6.26
C GLN A 123 -12.75 -24.52 -4.92
N GLU A 124 -12.76 -25.31 -3.83
CA GLU A 124 -13.09 -24.80 -2.49
C GLU A 124 -12.07 -23.76 -2.02
N ILE A 125 -10.77 -24.03 -2.19
CA ILE A 125 -9.70 -23.07 -1.86
C ILE A 125 -9.86 -21.79 -2.68
N PHE A 126 -10.17 -21.92 -3.97
CA PHE A 126 -10.40 -20.77 -4.85
C PHE A 126 -11.63 -19.96 -4.45
N ASN A 127 -12.75 -20.61 -4.13
CA ASN A 127 -13.95 -19.91 -3.69
C ASN A 127 -13.67 -19.10 -2.41
N GLN A 128 -12.91 -19.67 -1.46
CA GLN A 128 -12.48 -18.94 -0.27
C GLN A 128 -11.53 -17.78 -0.62
N LEU A 129 -10.59 -17.98 -1.55
CA LEU A 129 -9.70 -16.91 -2.03
C LEU A 129 -10.48 -15.74 -2.63
N SER A 130 -11.48 -16.02 -3.47
CA SER A 130 -12.32 -15.00 -4.09
C SER A 130 -13.16 -14.26 -3.05
N GLN A 131 -13.69 -14.96 -2.05
CA GLN A 131 -14.39 -14.33 -0.94
C GLN A 131 -13.47 -13.43 -0.10
N ASP A 132 -12.30 -13.96 0.31
CA ASP A 132 -11.27 -13.22 1.05
C ASP A 132 -10.88 -11.96 0.25
N ALA A 133 -10.70 -12.08 -1.07
CA ALA A 133 -10.32 -10.98 -1.96
C ALA A 133 -11.39 -9.89 -2.04
N ARG A 134 -12.68 -10.23 -2.07
CA ARG A 134 -13.77 -9.23 -2.02
C ARG A 134 -13.67 -8.40 -0.75
N GLU A 135 -13.60 -9.08 0.40
CA GLU A 135 -13.53 -8.41 1.71
C GLU A 135 -12.27 -7.56 1.84
N ILE A 136 -11.11 -8.07 1.42
CA ILE A 136 -9.86 -7.30 1.40
C ILE A 136 -9.99 -6.04 0.52
N SER A 137 -10.63 -6.11 -0.65
CA SER A 137 -10.79 -4.95 -1.52
C SER A 137 -11.66 -3.84 -0.90
N GLU A 138 -12.69 -4.23 -0.13
CA GLU A 138 -13.54 -3.31 0.62
C GLU A 138 -12.76 -2.67 1.78
N LEU A 139 -12.04 -3.48 2.56
CA LEU A 139 -11.19 -3.02 3.65
C LEU A 139 -10.06 -2.10 3.18
N ILE A 140 -9.46 -2.37 2.01
CA ILE A 140 -8.47 -1.47 1.41
C ILE A 140 -9.09 -0.10 1.12
N THR A 141 -10.33 -0.08 0.60
CA THR A 141 -11.07 1.16 0.34
C THR A 141 -11.25 1.98 1.61
N GLU A 142 -11.65 1.33 2.70
CA GLU A 142 -11.88 1.98 3.99
C GLU A 142 -10.59 2.46 4.67
N ILE A 143 -9.57 1.60 4.71
CA ILE A 143 -8.36 1.82 5.51
C ILE A 143 -7.42 2.80 4.81
N TYR A 144 -7.22 2.67 3.49
CA TYR A 144 -6.15 3.38 2.79
C TYR A 144 -6.63 4.61 2.03
N TYR A 145 -7.90 4.71 1.62
CA TYR A 145 -8.38 5.89 0.88
C TYR A 145 -9.02 6.93 1.79
N GLN A 146 -8.84 8.20 1.44
CA GLN A 146 -9.54 9.31 2.07
C GLN A 146 -11.03 9.25 1.70
N ASN A 147 -11.90 9.56 2.67
CA ASN A 147 -13.37 9.52 2.52
C ASN A 147 -13.94 8.17 2.06
N ASN A 148 -13.15 7.09 2.07
CA ASN A 148 -13.52 5.77 1.57
C ASN A 148 -13.88 5.78 0.06
N ILE A 149 -13.24 6.66 -0.73
CA ILE A 149 -13.47 6.78 -2.18
C ILE A 149 -12.16 6.56 -2.92
N HIS A 150 -12.00 5.38 -3.53
CA HIS A 150 -10.78 5.05 -4.29
C HIS A 150 -10.62 5.88 -5.57
N GLN A 151 -11.73 6.34 -6.15
CA GLN A 151 -11.77 7.12 -7.40
C GLN A 151 -11.15 8.52 -7.27
N GLU A 152 -11.10 9.07 -6.05
CA GLU A 152 -10.46 10.37 -5.78
C GLU A 152 -8.93 10.26 -5.72
N GLY A 153 -8.38 9.04 -5.64
CA GLY A 153 -6.94 8.77 -5.66
C GLY A 153 -6.16 9.28 -4.44
N LYS A 154 -6.83 9.87 -3.45
CA LYS A 154 -6.19 10.38 -2.23
C LYS A 154 -6.11 9.29 -1.17
N ILE A 155 -4.92 9.12 -0.61
CA ILE A 155 -4.66 8.09 0.39
C ILE A 155 -4.36 8.64 1.78
N LYS A 156 -4.49 7.78 2.79
CA LYS A 156 -4.05 7.99 4.16
C LYS A 156 -2.65 7.39 4.31
N LEU A 157 -1.64 8.22 4.57
CA LEU A 157 -0.29 7.75 4.91
C LEU A 157 -0.19 7.27 6.36
N ASN A 158 -1.10 7.71 7.22
CA ASN A 158 -1.24 7.21 8.58
C ASN A 158 -2.58 6.47 8.65
N ILE A 159 -2.51 5.14 8.63
CA ILE A 159 -3.69 4.27 8.68
C ILE A 159 -4.05 3.95 10.14
N THR A 160 -5.35 3.78 10.39
CA THR A 160 -5.90 3.40 11.69
C THR A 160 -7.03 2.40 11.46
N ASN A 161 -7.44 1.68 12.50
CA ASN A 161 -8.55 0.72 12.49
C ASN A 161 -8.36 -0.42 11.45
N TYR A 162 -7.15 -0.97 11.36
CA TYR A 162 -6.82 -2.03 10.41
C TYR A 162 -6.96 -3.45 10.98
N GLU A 163 -7.59 -3.59 12.16
CA GLU A 163 -7.70 -4.86 12.89
C GLU A 163 -8.43 -5.93 12.05
N GLU A 164 -9.49 -5.55 11.34
CA GLU A 164 -10.22 -6.46 10.46
C GLU A 164 -9.31 -7.00 9.34
N LEU A 165 -8.47 -6.16 8.76
CA LEU A 165 -7.51 -6.58 7.73
C LEU A 165 -6.43 -7.53 8.28
N THR A 166 -6.11 -7.47 9.59
CA THR A 166 -5.14 -8.39 10.20
C THR A 166 -5.63 -9.85 10.24
N LYS A 167 -6.94 -10.10 10.17
CA LYS A 167 -7.50 -11.47 10.13
C LYS A 167 -7.05 -12.23 8.89
N PHE A 168 -6.70 -11.52 7.81
CA PHE A 168 -6.19 -12.12 6.59
C PHE A 168 -4.70 -12.47 6.68
N LYS A 169 -3.96 -11.86 7.61
CA LYS A 169 -2.52 -12.11 7.84
C LYS A 169 -2.25 -13.45 8.52
N VAL A 170 -3.06 -13.82 9.52
CA VAL A 170 -2.89 -15.05 10.31
C VAL A 170 -4.12 -15.91 10.08
N GLY A 171 -3.96 -17.15 9.62
CA GLY A 171 -5.09 -18.08 9.60
C GLY A 171 -5.65 -18.21 11.02
N ILE A 172 -6.89 -17.79 11.25
CA ILE A 172 -7.64 -18.38 12.36
C ILE A 172 -7.85 -19.83 11.92
N ALA A 173 -7.09 -20.73 12.55
CA ALA A 173 -7.49 -22.12 12.63
C ALA A 173 -8.82 -22.13 13.39
N GLY A 174 -9.92 -22.21 12.65
CA GLY A 174 -11.27 -22.46 13.14
C GLY A 174 -11.76 -23.73 12.47
#